data_AF-A0A3C0E3D2-F1
#
_entry.id   AF-A0A3C0E3D2-F1
#
_cell.length_a   1.000
_cell.length_b   1.000
_cell.length_c   1.000
_cell.angle_alpha   90.00
_cell.angle_beta   90.00
_cell.angle_gamma   90.00
#
_symmetry.space_group_name_H-M   'P 1'
#
loop_
_entity.id
_entity.type
_entity.pdbx_description
1 polymer ?
#
loop_
_entity_poly.entity_id
_entity_poly.type
_entity_poly.pdbx_seq_one_letter_code
_entity_poly.pdbx_strand_id
1 'polypeptide(L)'
;MENIELGLLLMVVGMVTVFVILLIVIWLSQLLISIVNKVAPEEAPKKKVAATGASTDAGAMDAIKAAVDILTAGKGQVIKVEKLQ
;
A
#
# COMPACT_ATOMS: atom_id res chain seq x y z
N MET A 1 -23.65 -49.62 3.79
CA MET A 1 -23.93 -48.41 2.99
C MET A 1 -23.69 -47.13 3.79
N GLU A 2 -23.81 -47.15 5.12
CA GLU A 2 -23.63 -45.97 6.00
C GLU A 2 -22.25 -45.27 5.93
N ASN A 3 -21.15 -46.01 5.72
CA ASN A 3 -19.81 -45.41 5.66
C ASN A 3 -19.56 -44.54 4.42
N ILE A 4 -20.29 -44.76 3.32
CA ILE A 4 -20.14 -43.96 2.11
C ILE A 4 -20.82 -42.60 2.28
N GLU A 5 -21.98 -42.56 2.92
CA GLU A 5 -22.68 -41.31 3.28
C GLU A 5 -21.86 -40.49 4.27
N LEU A 6 -21.28 -41.14 5.29
CA LEU A 6 -20.38 -40.47 6.25
C LEU A 6 -19.13 -39.90 5.55
N GLY A 7 -18.53 -40.66 4.63
CA GLY A 7 -17.37 -40.21 3.86
C GLY A 7 -17.68 -39.01 2.96
N LEU A 8 -18.85 -39.01 2.31
CA LEU A 8 -19.29 -37.89 1.48
C LEU A 8 -19.57 -36.63 2.32
N LEU A 9 -20.19 -36.79 3.49
CA LEU A 9 -20.43 -35.70 4.43
C LEU A 9 -19.12 -35.12 4.95
N LEU A 10 -18.15 -35.96 5.34
CA LEU A 10 -16.83 -35.51 5.80
C LEU A 10 -16.05 -34.77 4.71
N MET A 11 -16.17 -35.17 3.44
CA MET A 11 -15.52 -34.46 2.33
C MET A 11 -16.08 -33.03 2.18
N VAL A 12 -17.40 -32.88 2.20
CA VAL A 12 -18.07 -31.57 2.10
C VAL A 12 -17.74 -30.72 3.31
N VAL A 13 -17.83 -31.28 4.52
CA VAL A 13 -17.47 -30.59 5.77
C VAL A 13 -16.01 -30.13 5.73
N GLY A 14 -15.08 -30.98 5.28
CA GLY A 14 -13.68 -30.62 5.13
C GLY A 14 -13.48 -29.42 4.19
N MET A 15 -14.12 -29.43 3.03
CA MET A 15 -14.00 -28.32 2.08
C MET A 15 -14.64 -27.02 2.61
N VAL A 16 -15.82 -27.11 3.23
CA VAL A 16 -16.52 -25.95 3.79
C VAL A 16 -15.75 -25.35 4.96
N THR A 17 -15.25 -26.17 5.88
CA THR A 17 -14.47 -25.71 7.04
C THR A 17 -13.19 -25.01 6.62
N VAL A 18 -12.46 -25.55 5.64
CA VAL A 18 -11.27 -24.89 5.06
C VAL A 18 -11.65 -23.55 4.45
N PHE A 19 -12.72 -23.47 3.66
CA PHE A 19 -13.17 -22.22 3.06
C PHE A 19 -13.54 -21.16 4.11
N VAL A 20 -14.28 -21.55 5.15
CA VAL A 20 -14.67 -20.65 6.25
C VAL A 20 -13.45 -20.13 7.00
N ILE A 21 -12.48 -20.99 7.34
CA ILE A 21 -11.26 -20.58 8.02
C ILE A 21 -10.47 -19.58 7.16
N LEU A 22 -10.32 -19.83 5.85
CA LEU A 22 -9.64 -18.91 4.95
C LEU A 22 -10.32 -17.54 4.89
N LEU A 23 -11.66 -17.51 4.80
CA LEU A 23 -12.41 -16.24 4.86
C LEU A 23 -12.14 -15.47 6.16
N ILE A 24 -12.20 -16.16 7.30
CA ILE A 24 -11.94 -15.54 8.61
C ILE A 24 -10.52 -14.98 8.67
N VAL A 25 -9.52 -15.74 8.23
CA VAL A 25 -8.11 -15.33 8.25
C VAL A 25 -7.89 -14.08 7.39
N ILE A 26 -8.51 -13.97 6.22
CA ILE A 26 -8.42 -12.79 5.36
C ILE A 26 -8.99 -11.55 6.07
N TRP A 27 -10.17 -11.68 6.68
CA TRP A 27 -10.82 -10.57 7.37
C TRP A 27 -10.03 -10.12 8.61
N LEU A 28 -9.52 -11.06 9.39
CA LEU A 28 -8.66 -10.77 10.53
C LEU A 28 -7.35 -10.12 10.08
N SER A 29 -6.76 -10.57 8.98
CA SER A 29 -5.54 -9.97 8.43
C SER A 29 -5.76 -8.51 8.04
N GLN A 30 -6.86 -8.20 7.35
CA GLN A 30 -7.21 -6.81 7.02
C GLN A 30 -7.44 -5.95 8.27
N LEU A 31 -8.10 -6.49 9.30
CA LEU A 31 -8.31 -5.78 10.56
C LEU A 31 -6.99 -5.48 11.28
N LEU A 32 -6.10 -6.46 11.38
CA LEU A 32 -4.78 -6.28 11.99
C LEU A 32 -3.94 -5.26 11.22
N ILE A 33 -3.95 -5.32 9.89
CA ILE A 33 -3.28 -4.33 9.03
C ILE A 33 -3.85 -2.93 9.29
N SER A 34 -5.17 -2.79 9.39
CA SER A 34 -5.82 -1.50 9.67
C SER A 34 -5.44 -0.95 11.05
N ILE A 35 -5.39 -1.80 12.08
CA ILE A 35 -5.02 -1.39 13.43
C ILE A 35 -3.56 -0.94 13.48
N VAL A 36 -2.64 -1.73 12.90
CA VAL A 36 -1.21 -1.38 12.88
C VAL A 36 -0.98 -0.09 12.08
N ASN A 37 -1.62 0.06 10.92
CA ASN A 37 -1.53 1.28 10.12
C ASN A 37 -2.18 2.51 10.80
N LYS A 38 -3.12 2.30 11.73
CA LYS A 38 -3.71 3.40 12.51
C LYS A 38 -2.87 3.79 13.72
N VAL A 39 -2.16 2.84 14.34
CA VAL A 39 -1.30 3.06 15.52
C VAL A 39 0.06 3.62 15.12
N ALA A 40 0.61 3.18 14.00
CA ALA A 40 1.73 3.79 13.33
C ALA A 40 1.22 4.28 11.97
N PRO A 41 0.57 5.46 11.92
CA PRO A 41 0.20 6.07 10.65
C PRO A 41 1.48 6.20 9.85
N GLU A 42 1.58 5.41 8.78
CA GLU A 42 2.60 5.58 7.77
C GLU A 42 2.64 7.08 7.46
N GLU A 43 3.73 7.76 7.80
CA GLU A 43 3.93 9.16 7.43
C GLU A 43 3.58 9.28 5.97
N ALA A 44 2.54 10.09 5.68
CA ALA A 44 2.00 10.48 4.38
C ALA A 44 2.46 9.61 3.19
N PRO A 45 1.53 8.95 2.48
CA PRO A 45 1.86 7.97 1.45
C PRO A 45 2.99 8.51 0.57
N LYS A 46 4.18 7.91 0.66
CA LYS A 46 5.14 7.96 -0.43
C LYS A 46 4.45 7.22 -1.55
N LYS A 47 3.66 8.01 -2.29
CA LYS A 47 3.10 7.79 -3.61
C LYS A 47 3.88 6.65 -4.21
N LYS A 48 3.21 5.51 -4.42
CA LYS A 48 3.71 4.46 -5.29
C LYS A 48 4.19 5.19 -6.54
N VAL A 49 5.51 5.39 -6.63
CA VAL A 49 6.15 5.75 -7.88
C VAL A 49 6.03 4.45 -8.63
N ALA A 50 4.90 4.31 -9.31
CA ALA A 50 4.78 3.38 -10.41
C ALA A 50 6.07 3.57 -11.20
N ALA A 51 6.82 2.49 -11.33
CA ALA A 51 7.91 2.40 -12.26
C ALA A 51 7.30 2.65 -13.65
N THR A 52 7.22 3.92 -14.02
CA THR A 52 6.94 4.38 -15.37
C THR A 52 8.14 5.22 -15.70
N GLY A 53 9.13 4.57 -16.30
CA GLY A 53 10.17 5.29 -17.00
C GLY A 53 9.50 6.19 -18.02
N ALA A 54 9.75 7.49 -17.93
CA ALA A 54 9.99 8.42 -19.03
C ALA A 54 9.92 9.87 -18.54
N SER A 55 10.90 10.66 -18.96
CA SER A 55 10.97 12.14 -18.99
C SER A 55 11.05 12.87 -17.63
N THR A 56 12.22 13.37 -17.22
CA THR A 56 12.89 14.61 -17.67
C THR A 56 12.22 15.87 -17.09
N ASP A 57 13.01 16.61 -16.30
CA ASP A 57 12.82 17.95 -15.73
C ASP A 57 11.66 18.22 -14.77
N ALA A 58 10.44 17.73 -15.00
CA ALA A 58 9.27 18.09 -14.18
C ALA A 58 9.39 17.64 -12.72
N GLY A 59 9.74 16.37 -12.48
CA GLY A 59 9.94 15.84 -11.13
C GLY A 59 11.12 16.46 -10.38
N ALA A 60 12.14 16.94 -11.11
CA ALA A 60 13.28 17.63 -10.51
C ALA A 60 12.91 19.05 -10.06
N MET A 61 12.13 19.79 -10.87
CA MET A 61 11.67 21.14 -10.49
C MET A 61 10.75 21.12 -9.26
N ASP A 62 9.87 20.13 -9.13
CA ASP A 62 8.99 19.99 -7.97
C ASP A 62 9.79 19.69 -6.69
N ALA A 63 10.80 18.83 -6.79
CA ALA A 63 11.70 18.55 -5.67
C ALA A 63 12.50 19.79 -5.25
N ILE A 64 12.99 20.59 -6.20
CA ILE A 64 13.70 21.84 -5.92
C ILE A 64 12.78 22.87 -5.28
N LYS A 65 11.54 23.04 -5.77
CA LYS A 65 10.55 23.94 -5.16
C LYS A 65 10.24 23.57 -3.72
N ALA A 66 10.04 22.28 -3.44
CA ALA A 66 9.81 21.80 -2.08
C ALA A 66 11.02 22.06 -1.16
N ALA A 67 12.24 21.82 -1.64
CA ALA A 67 13.45 22.09 -0.87
C ALA A 67 13.62 23.60 -0.57
N VAL A 68 13.34 24.48 -1.54
CA VAL A 68 13.43 25.94 -1.35
C VAL A 68 12.36 26.45 -0.40
N ASP A 69 11.14 25.92 -0.48
CA ASP A 69 10.05 26.28 0.45
C ASP A 69 10.41 25.95 1.91
N ILE A 70 10.98 24.75 2.13
CA ILE A 70 11.47 24.31 3.44
C ILE A 70 12.62 25.19 3.94
N LEU A 71 13.63 25.43 3.09
CA LEU A 71 14.83 26.20 3.48
C LEU A 71 14.54 27.67 3.73
N THR A 72 13.56 28.23 3.02
CA THR A 72 13.20 29.66 3.12
C THR A 72 12.01 29.90 4.04
N ALA A 73 11.49 28.85 4.67
CA ALA A 73 10.30 28.89 5.52
C ALA A 73 9.13 29.66 4.85
N GLY A 74 8.79 29.26 3.62
CA GLY A 74 7.64 29.81 2.89
C GLY A 74 7.84 31.14 2.18
N LYS A 75 9.06 31.71 2.17
CA LYS A 75 9.31 33.05 1.60
C LYS A 75 10.00 33.03 0.23
N GLY A 76 10.63 31.94 -0.17
CA GLY A 76 11.39 31.83 -1.41
C GLY A 76 10.61 31.14 -2.53
N GLN A 77 10.74 31.65 -3.75
CA GLN A 77 10.13 31.06 -4.95
C GLN A 77 11.20 30.74 -6.01
N VAL A 78 11.10 29.55 -6.60
CA VAL A 78 11.96 29.16 -7.73
C VAL A 78 11.48 29.85 -9.01
N ILE A 79 12.28 30.80 -9.50
CA ILE A 79 12.03 31.61 -10.71
C ILE A 79 12.75 31.09 -11.96
N LYS A 80 13.94 30.49 -11.82
CA LYS A 80 14.71 29.93 -12.93
C LYS A 80 15.63 28.81 -12.42
N VAL A 81 15.73 27.71 -13.16
CA VAL A 81 16.65 26.60 -12.84
C VAL A 81 17.60 26.44 -14.03
N GLU A 82 18.88 26.69 -13.80
CA GLU A 82 19.94 26.48 -14.78
C GLU A 82 20.90 25.41 -14.27
N LYS A 83 21.25 24.46 -15.14
CA LYS A 83 22.28 23.47 -14.82
C LYS A 83 23.63 24.18 -14.91
N LEU A 84 24.29 24.34 -13.78
CA LEU A 84 25.70 24.73 -13.76
C LEU A 84 26.48 23.53 -14.33
N GLN A 85 27.00 23.68 -15.55
CA GLN A 85 27.99 22.76 -16.10
C GLN A 85 29.35 23.03 -15.46
#